data_AF-A0A433IJK5-F1
#
_entry.id   AF-A0A433IJK5-F1
#
_cell.length_a   1.000
_cell.length_b   1.000
_cell.length_c   1.000
_cell.angle_alpha   90.00
_cell.angle_beta   90.00
_cell.angle_gamma   90.00
#
_symmetry.space_group_name_H-M   'P 1'
#
loop_
_entity.id
_entity.type
_entity.pdbx_description
1 polymer ?
#
loop_
_entity_poly.entity_id
_entity_poly.type
_entity_poly.pdbx_seq_one_letter_code
_entity_poly.pdbx_strand_id
1 'polypeptide(L)'
;MLQTSGAKSRLYPRSPAGPVRNALALSQSLGQQVLEPLRPYLNGVTHLLIVPNGPLYDLPFTALPWNGHFLVEQFHLSTLSPRSPC
;
A
#
# COMPACT_ATOMS: atom_id res chain seq x y z
N MET A 1 32.32 24.43 -36.06
CA MET A 1 32.22 23.16 -35.30
C MET A 1 32.84 23.41 -33.94
N LEU A 2 32.01 23.47 -32.88
CA LEU A 2 32.31 23.19 -31.47
C LEU A 2 31.00 23.42 -30.69
N GLN A 3 30.30 22.32 -30.43
CA GLN A 3 29.20 22.21 -29.46
C GLN A 3 29.77 22.02 -28.05
N THR A 4 28.85 22.12 -27.07
CA THR A 4 28.92 21.80 -25.61
C THR A 4 28.90 23.07 -24.76
N SER A 5 28.10 23.22 -23.70
CA SER A 5 27.40 22.28 -22.84
C SER A 5 26.20 22.98 -22.21
N GLY A 6 25.00 22.45 -22.39
CA GLY A 6 23.76 22.95 -21.78
C GLY A 6 23.20 21.93 -20.81
N ALA A 7 23.81 21.80 -19.63
CA ALA A 7 23.27 20.99 -18.55
C ALA A 7 22.05 21.70 -17.93
N LYS A 8 20.86 21.48 -18.50
CA LYS A 8 19.58 21.86 -17.87
C LYS A 8 19.25 20.82 -16.80
N SER A 9 19.68 21.08 -15.57
CA SER A 9 19.15 20.45 -14.37
C SER A 9 17.66 20.79 -14.24
N ARG A 10 16.79 19.89 -14.76
CA ARG A 10 15.35 19.92 -14.44
C ARG A 10 15.18 19.53 -12.98
N LEU A 11 15.22 20.53 -12.11
CA LEU A 11 14.56 20.45 -10.81
C LEU A 11 13.06 20.52 -11.10
N TYR A 12 12.40 19.37 -11.18
CA TYR A 12 10.94 19.33 -11.14
C TYR A 12 10.51 19.76 -9.73
N PRO A 13 9.66 20.80 -9.57
CA PRO A 13 8.99 21.01 -8.31
C PRO A 13 8.10 19.78 -8.07
N ARG A 14 8.42 18.99 -7.04
CA ARG A 14 7.63 17.83 -6.62
C ARG A 14 6.33 18.36 -6.03
N SER A 15 5.36 18.67 -6.90
CA SER A 15 4.04 19.12 -6.48
C SER A 15 3.35 17.99 -5.71
N PRO A 16 2.95 18.17 -4.45
CA PRO A 16 2.28 17.14 -3.66
C PRO A 16 0.84 16.88 -4.13
N ALA A 17 0.34 17.60 -5.14
CA ALA A 17 -0.97 17.40 -5.75
C ALA A 17 -1.00 16.29 -6.84
N GLY A 18 0.07 15.50 -6.97
CA GLY A 18 0.21 14.44 -7.99
C GLY A 18 -0.39 13.07 -7.62
N PRO A 19 -0.14 12.03 -8.45
CA PRO A 19 -0.67 10.67 -8.30
C PRO A 19 -0.54 10.05 -6.89
N VAL A 20 0.48 10.49 -6.15
CA VAL A 20 0.79 10.03 -4.78
C VAL A 20 -0.31 10.40 -3.79
N ARG A 21 -0.91 11.59 -3.90
CA ARG A 21 -1.98 12.02 -2.98
C ARG A 21 -3.26 11.23 -3.21
N ASN A 22 -3.52 10.87 -4.47
CA ASN A 22 -4.61 9.97 -4.83
C ASN A 22 -4.38 8.56 -4.29
N ALA A 23 -3.15 8.03 -4.42
CA ALA A 23 -2.80 6.70 -3.92
C ALA A 23 -3.00 6.55 -2.40
N LEU A 24 -2.64 7.56 -1.60
CA LEU A 24 -2.85 7.53 -0.15
C LEU A 24 -4.35 7.50 0.20
N ALA A 25 -5.15 8.37 -0.41
CA ALA A 25 -6.60 8.41 -0.17
C ALA A 25 -7.29 7.11 -0.59
N LEU A 26 -6.88 6.52 -1.73
CA LEU A 26 -7.37 5.23 -2.19
C LEU A 26 -6.97 4.10 -1.24
N SER A 27 -5.73 4.10 -0.75
CA SER A 27 -5.25 3.12 0.22
C SER A 27 -6.02 3.21 1.55
N GLN A 28 -6.32 4.42 2.03
CA GLN A 28 -7.18 4.65 3.19
C GLN A 28 -8.59 4.13 2.99
N SER A 29 -9.21 4.44 1.84
CA SER A 29 -10.55 3.96 1.51
C SER A 29 -10.60 2.44 1.42
N LEU A 30 -9.59 1.83 0.79
CA LEU A 30 -9.48 0.37 0.70
C LEU A 30 -9.29 -0.28 2.07
N GLY A 31 -8.41 0.28 2.91
CA GLY A 31 -8.21 -0.18 4.29
C GLY A 31 -9.50 -0.17 5.09
N GLN A 32 -10.29 0.90 4.98
CA GLN A 32 -11.61 0.98 5.62
C GLN A 32 -12.57 -0.08 5.08
N GLN A 33 -12.68 -0.24 3.76
CA GLN A 33 -13.61 -1.21 3.16
C GLN A 33 -13.29 -2.66 3.52
N VAL A 34 -12.00 -3.01 3.61
CA VAL A 34 -11.56 -4.40 3.85
C VAL A 34 -11.52 -4.73 5.35
N LEU A 35 -11.04 -3.82 6.19
CA LEU A 35 -10.70 -4.12 7.58
C LEU A 35 -11.78 -3.71 8.58
N GLU A 36 -12.55 -2.66 8.28
CA GLU A 36 -13.59 -2.18 9.20
C GLU A 36 -14.67 -3.23 9.51
N PRO A 37 -15.16 -4.02 8.53
CA PRO A 37 -16.11 -5.10 8.81
C PRO A 37 -15.55 -6.18 9.77
N LEU A 38 -14.23 -6.30 9.86
CA LEU A 38 -13.54 -7.29 10.68
C LEU A 38 -13.31 -6.80 12.12
N ARG A 39 -13.42 -5.49 12.40
CA ARG A 39 -13.13 -4.88 13.71
C ARG A 39 -13.65 -5.66 14.93
N PRO A 40 -14.91 -6.14 15.00
CA PRO A 40 -15.39 -6.86 16.19
C PRO A 40 -14.68 -8.19 16.43
N TYR A 41 -14.02 -8.76 15.43
CA TYR A 41 -13.32 -10.04 15.51
C TYR A 41 -11.80 -9.90 15.73
N LEU A 42 -11.27 -8.68 15.70
CA LEU A 42 -9.84 -8.42 15.78
C LEU A 42 -9.34 -8.15 17.20
N ASN A 43 -10.23 -8.11 18.19
CA ASN A 43 -9.82 -7.89 19.58
C ASN A 43 -8.97 -9.07 20.10
N GLY A 44 -7.78 -8.76 20.60
CA GLY A 44 -6.81 -9.75 21.10
C GLY A 44 -6.13 -10.59 20.00
N VAL A 45 -6.41 -10.34 18.72
CA VAL A 45 -5.74 -11.00 17.60
C VAL A 45 -4.40 -10.33 17.35
N THR A 46 -3.34 -11.13 17.27
CA THR A 46 -1.97 -10.66 17.02
C THR A 46 -1.43 -11.06 15.64
N HIS A 47 -2.08 -12.02 14.98
CA HIS A 47 -1.65 -12.54 13.68
C HIS A 47 -2.83 -12.64 12.71
N LEU A 48 -2.68 -12.04 11.54
CA LEU A 48 -3.62 -12.16 10.43
C LEU A 48 -3.06 -13.06 9.32
N LEU A 49 -3.79 -14.13 9.02
CA LEU A 49 -3.60 -14.91 7.80
C LEU A 49 -4.51 -14.33 6.72
N ILE A 50 -3.91 -13.76 5.69
CA ILE A 50 -4.61 -13.11 4.59
C ILE A 50 -4.58 -14.03 3.37
N VAL A 51 -5.76 -14.31 2.83
CA VAL A 51 -5.94 -15.04 1.58
C VAL A 51 -6.61 -14.08 0.58
N PRO A 52 -5.82 -13.33 -0.20
CA PRO A 52 -6.37 -12.36 -1.13
C PRO A 52 -7.18 -13.04 -2.25
N ASN A 53 -8.05 -12.30 -2.90
CA ASN A 53 -8.78 -12.77 -4.08
C ASN A 53 -8.53 -11.84 -5.27
N GLY A 54 -8.22 -12.43 -6.43
CA GLY A 54 -8.03 -11.73 -7.70
C GLY A 54 -7.03 -10.57 -7.60
N PRO A 55 -7.41 -9.33 -7.98
CA PRO A 55 -6.49 -8.20 -8.03
C PRO A 55 -5.91 -7.81 -6.66
N LEU A 56 -6.46 -8.30 -5.55
CA LEU A 56 -5.92 -8.04 -4.22
C LEU A 56 -4.59 -8.75 -3.96
N TYR A 57 -4.20 -9.71 -4.79
CA TYR A 57 -2.90 -10.37 -4.66
C TYR A 57 -1.71 -9.42 -4.87
N ASP A 58 -1.90 -8.33 -5.61
CA ASP A 58 -0.86 -7.32 -5.84
C ASP A 58 -0.82 -6.26 -4.74
N LEU A 59 -1.75 -6.31 -3.78
CA LEU A 59 -1.85 -5.31 -2.72
C LEU A 59 -0.78 -5.56 -1.64
N PRO A 60 0.03 -4.55 -1.28
CA PRO A 60 0.92 -4.64 -0.14
C PRO A 60 0.11 -4.47 1.16
N PHE A 61 -0.55 -5.53 1.63
CA PHE A 61 -1.35 -5.50 2.88
C PHE A 61 -0.55 -5.00 4.09
N THR A 62 0.76 -5.24 4.13
CA THR A 62 1.66 -4.70 5.17
C THR A 62 1.62 -3.18 5.27
N ALA A 63 1.42 -2.48 4.16
CA ALA A 63 1.35 -1.03 4.07
C ALA A 63 -0.08 -0.49 4.00
N LEU A 64 -1.10 -1.33 4.24
CA LEU A 64 -2.48 -0.89 4.23
C LEU A 64 -2.78 -0.12 5.54
N PRO A 65 -3.25 1.14 5.48
CA PRO A 65 -3.50 1.93 6.67
C PRO A 65 -4.83 1.53 7.33
N TRP A 66 -4.81 1.42 8.66
CA TRP A 66 -5.96 1.13 9.49
C TRP A 66 -5.76 1.63 10.92
N ASN A 67 -6.78 2.28 11.47
CA ASN A 67 -6.73 2.88 12.82
C ASN A 67 -5.53 3.83 13.04
N GLY A 68 -5.16 4.60 12.01
CA GLY A 68 -4.04 5.56 12.08
C GLY A 68 -2.64 4.98 11.92
N HIS A 69 -2.51 3.65 11.81
CA HIS A 69 -1.25 2.93 11.65
C HIS A 69 -1.26 2.05 10.40
N PHE A 70 -0.12 1.52 9.99
CA PHE A 70 -0.08 0.44 9.00
C PHE A 70 -0.39 -0.92 9.66
N LEU A 71 -0.97 -1.85 8.90
CA LEU A 71 -1.31 -3.18 9.42
C LEU A 71 -0.11 -3.92 10.02
N VAL A 72 1.08 -3.78 9.42
CA VAL A 72 2.30 -4.45 9.91
C VAL A 72 2.74 -3.98 11.29
N GLU A 73 2.33 -2.78 11.72
CA GLU A 73 2.66 -2.24 13.04
C GLU A 73 1.76 -2.85 14.14
N GLN A 74 0.61 -3.40 13.77
CA GLN A 74 -0.39 -3.92 14.69
C GLN A 74 -0.47 -5.45 14.70
N PHE A 75 -0.13 -6.10 13.58
CA PHE A 75 -0.29 -7.54 13.40
C PHE A 75 0.94 -8.17 12.75
N HIS A 76 1.22 -9.42 13.15
CA HIS A 76 1.98 -10.33 12.32
C HIS A 76 1.13 -10.73 11.10
N LEU A 77 1.72 -10.66 9.91
CA LEU A 77 1.01 -10.90 8.66
C LEU A 77 1.59 -12.11 7.96
N SER A 78 0.73 -13.01 7.53
CA SER A 78 1.06 -14.06 6.57
C SER A 78 0.09 -13.96 5.42
N THR A 79 0.61 -13.87 4.19
CA THR A 79 -0.21 -13.86 2.98
C THR A 79 -0.04 -15.17 2.25
N LEU A 80 -1.15 -15.82 1.89
CA LEU A 80 -1.10 -16.90 0.93
C LEU A 80 -0.92 -16.31 -0.46
N SER A 81 0.17 -16.67 -1.12
CA SER A 81 0.38 -16.35 -2.53
C SER A 81 -0.41 -17.33 -3.38
N PRO A 82 -1.04 -16.91 -4.49
CA PRO A 82 -1.73 -17.82 -5.40
C PRO A 82 -0.73 -18.65 -6.21
N ARG A 83 0.57 -18.37 -6.09
CA ARG A 83 1.61 -19.08 -6.82
C ARG A 83 1.83 -20.48 -6.24
N SER A 84 1.22 -21.46 -6.91
CA SER A 84 2.02 -22.60 -7.36
C SER A 84 2.78 -22.15 -8.62
N PRO A 85 4.11 -22.19 -8.66
CA PRO A 85 4.84 -22.08 -9.93
C PRO A 85 4.52 -23.34 -10.76
N CYS A 86 3.90 -23.16 -11.93
CA CYS A 86 3.94 -24.16 -13.00
C CYS A 86 5.23 -24.00 -13.79
#